data_AF-A0A4V2JIQ5-F1
#
_entry.id   AF-A0A4V2JIQ5-F1
#
_cell.length_a   1.000
_cell.length_b   1.000
_cell.length_c   1.000
_cell.angle_alpha   90.00
_cell.angle_beta   90.00
_cell.angle_gamma   90.00
#
_symmetry.space_group_name_H-M   'P 1'
#
loop_
_entity.id
_entity.type
_entity.pdbx_description
1 polymer ?
#
loop_
_entity_poly.entity_id
_entity_poly.type
_entity_poly.pdbx_seq_one_letter_code
_entity_poly.pdbx_strand_id
1 'polypeptide(L)'
;MDAVQPTLVTRLNTEWEWLCADPGSAGRVRSWMLGAGVLDEEQAPAGLGELCTLLRKGAKRDEPGFIDAWMGVLLHRVSAGDGRDAELAARVLVQAMLPHACRVLRGCVRSGEDVEDVAQVVIASLWEVVRTFPIARRPRKVAAGLRLELWHRVSRELRRELAPSEPLDGTWAAALPGGVEPADAVEPVLLARAAEAAGLQTAASAVEELEGARGEMVALLVWALEREVLTTEAASGICDHYREGAPQDAAAASTRGVSPVALRRRRSRAVARLRQAAPQWVEAA
;
A
#
# COMPACT_ATOMS: atom_id res chain seq x y z
N MET A 1 -7.30 -27.39 -2.78
CA MET A 1 -7.86 -26.62 -3.92
C MET A 1 -7.76 -25.19 -3.50
N ASP A 2 -6.58 -24.59 -3.73
CA ASP A 2 -6.30 -23.24 -3.27
C ASP A 2 -7.26 -22.27 -3.96
N ALA A 3 -7.95 -21.46 -3.16
CA ALA A 3 -8.82 -20.43 -3.68
C ALA A 3 -7.95 -19.45 -4.48
N VAL A 4 -8.15 -19.42 -5.80
CA VAL A 4 -7.51 -18.43 -6.67
C VAL A 4 -7.85 -17.05 -6.11
N GLN A 5 -6.84 -16.32 -5.63
CA GLN A 5 -6.99 -14.96 -5.13
C GLN A 5 -7.64 -14.11 -6.23
N PRO A 6 -8.69 -13.33 -5.92
CA PRO A 6 -9.33 -12.48 -6.92
C PRO A 6 -8.37 -11.36 -7.34
N THR A 7 -8.13 -11.21 -8.64
CA THR A 7 -7.34 -10.09 -9.18
C THR A 7 -7.93 -8.73 -8.77
N LEU A 8 -7.11 -7.69 -8.70
CA LEU A 8 -7.54 -6.31 -8.42
C LEU A 8 -8.68 -5.86 -9.34
N VAL A 9 -8.65 -6.25 -10.62
CA VAL A 9 -9.71 -5.93 -11.58
C VAL A 9 -11.02 -6.64 -11.21
N THR A 10 -10.95 -7.90 -10.79
CA THR A 10 -12.13 -8.65 -10.30
C THR A 10 -12.72 -7.97 -9.07
N ARG A 11 -11.88 -7.61 -8.09
CA ARG A 11 -12.31 -6.92 -6.87
C ARG A 11 -13.00 -5.58 -7.18
N LEU A 12 -12.44 -4.78 -8.08
CA LEU A 12 -13.06 -3.53 -8.54
C LEU A 12 -14.43 -3.78 -9.19
N ASN A 13 -14.60 -4.86 -9.95
CA ASN A 13 -15.90 -5.16 -10.54
C ASN A 13 -16.92 -5.62 -9.49
N THR A 14 -16.50 -6.42 -8.49
CA THR A 14 -17.38 -6.82 -7.38
C THR A 14 -17.85 -5.62 -6.55
N GLU A 15 -16.94 -4.73 -6.17
CA GLU A 15 -17.30 -3.49 -5.48
C GLU A 15 -18.21 -2.59 -6.32
N TRP A 16 -18.02 -2.59 -7.65
CA TRP A 16 -18.89 -1.86 -8.57
C TRP A 16 -20.31 -2.44 -8.60
N GLU A 17 -20.47 -3.77 -8.54
CA GLU A 17 -21.77 -4.42 -8.43
C GLU A 17 -22.51 -3.99 -7.16
N TRP A 18 -21.81 -3.88 -6.03
CA TRP A 18 -22.40 -3.38 -4.78
C TRP A 18 -22.87 -1.92 -4.89
N LEU A 19 -22.09 -1.06 -5.54
CA LEU A 19 -22.49 0.32 -5.80
C LEU A 19 -23.67 0.42 -6.77
N CYS A 20 -23.76 -0.48 -7.74
CA CYS A 20 -24.90 -0.55 -8.64
C CYS A 20 -26.18 -1.00 -7.94
N ALA A 21 -26.05 -1.82 -6.89
CA ALA A 21 -27.18 -2.30 -6.10
C ALA A 21 -27.76 -1.23 -5.16
N ASP A 22 -27.01 -0.15 -4.84
CA ASP A 22 -27.52 0.98 -4.06
C ASP A 22 -28.35 1.94 -4.93
N PRO A 23 -29.69 2.04 -4.73
CA PRO A 23 -30.54 2.94 -5.51
C PRO A 23 -30.20 4.42 -5.30
N GLY A 24 -29.65 4.77 -4.13
CA GLY A 24 -29.26 6.16 -3.83
C GLY A 24 -28.10 6.64 -4.70
N SER A 25 -27.18 5.75 -5.05
CA SER A 25 -26.04 6.04 -5.92
C SER A 25 -26.47 6.33 -7.35
N ALA A 26 -27.40 5.54 -7.90
CA ALA A 26 -27.94 5.77 -9.24
C ALA A 26 -28.69 7.10 -9.34
N GLY A 27 -29.56 7.39 -8.37
CA GLY A 27 -30.32 8.65 -8.32
C GLY A 27 -29.43 9.89 -8.27
N ARG A 28 -28.34 9.85 -7.47
CA ARG A 28 -27.34 10.92 -7.39
C ARG A 28 -26.67 11.17 -8.73
N VAL A 29 -26.06 10.15 -9.33
CA VAL A 29 -25.33 10.30 -10.60
C VAL A 29 -26.28 10.74 -11.73
N ARG A 30 -27.49 10.17 -11.79
CA ARG A 30 -28.54 10.60 -12.73
C ARG A 30 -28.86 12.09 -12.56
N SER A 31 -29.09 12.56 -11.33
CA SER A 31 -29.39 13.97 -11.07
C SER A 31 -28.28 14.92 -11.54
N TRP A 32 -27.00 14.50 -11.42
CA TRP A 32 -25.88 15.31 -11.91
C TRP A 32 -25.84 15.41 -13.42
N MET A 33 -26.12 14.31 -14.13
CA MET A 33 -26.14 14.29 -15.60
C MET A 33 -27.31 15.13 -16.14
N LEU A 34 -28.51 14.99 -15.54
CA LEU A 34 -29.68 15.79 -15.91
C LEU A 34 -29.47 17.28 -15.62
N GLY A 35 -28.97 17.62 -14.42
CA GLY A 35 -28.74 19.01 -14.02
C GLY A 35 -27.66 19.71 -14.84
N ALA A 36 -26.75 18.96 -15.45
CA ALA A 36 -25.74 19.47 -16.37
C ALA A 36 -26.18 19.48 -17.85
N GLY A 37 -27.39 19.01 -18.16
CA GLY A 37 -27.89 18.89 -19.53
C GLY A 37 -27.14 17.87 -20.38
N VAL A 38 -26.46 16.90 -19.75
CA VAL A 38 -25.73 15.83 -20.45
C VAL A 38 -26.69 14.76 -20.94
N LEU A 39 -27.74 14.48 -20.17
CA LEU A 39 -28.80 13.52 -20.50
C LEU A 39 -30.16 14.16 -20.30
N ASP A 40 -31.14 13.69 -21.06
CA ASP A 40 -32.56 13.98 -20.84
C ASP A 40 -33.20 12.92 -19.92
N GLU A 41 -34.33 13.25 -19.29
CA GLU A 41 -35.02 12.33 -18.38
C GLU A 41 -35.41 11.01 -19.03
N GLU A 42 -35.82 11.05 -20.30
CA GLU A 42 -36.21 9.89 -21.11
C GLU A 42 -35.03 8.98 -21.46
N GLN A 43 -33.81 9.53 -21.49
CA GLN A 43 -32.59 8.82 -21.87
C GLN A 43 -31.84 8.25 -20.66
N ALA A 44 -32.05 8.83 -19.48
CA ALA A 44 -31.27 8.54 -18.28
C ALA A 44 -31.81 7.30 -17.52
N PRO A 45 -31.12 6.14 -17.56
CA PRO A 45 -31.58 4.92 -16.92
C PRO A 45 -31.67 5.06 -15.40
N ALA A 46 -32.54 4.26 -14.79
CA ALA A 46 -32.70 4.23 -13.34
C ALA A 46 -31.54 3.51 -12.63
N GLY A 47 -30.89 2.55 -13.29
CA GLY A 47 -29.78 1.78 -12.73
C GLY A 47 -28.41 2.39 -13.01
N LEU A 48 -27.51 2.40 -12.02
CA LEU A 48 -26.17 2.98 -12.16
C LEU A 48 -25.30 2.21 -13.18
N GLY A 49 -25.40 0.88 -13.22
CA GLY A 49 -24.67 0.06 -14.18
C GLY A 49 -25.09 0.31 -15.63
N GLU A 50 -26.39 0.47 -15.86
CA GLU A 50 -26.96 0.83 -17.16
C GLU A 50 -26.57 2.25 -17.56
N LEU A 51 -26.64 3.19 -16.62
CA LEU A 51 -26.19 4.57 -16.82
C LEU A 51 -24.71 4.64 -17.20
N CYS A 52 -23.82 3.96 -16.47
CA CYS A 52 -22.40 3.90 -16.80
C CYS A 52 -22.16 3.26 -18.18
N THR A 53 -22.91 2.21 -18.52
CA THR A 53 -22.87 1.59 -19.86
C THR A 53 -23.31 2.55 -20.95
N LEU A 54 -24.37 3.33 -20.72
CA LEU A 54 -24.88 4.34 -21.64
C LEU A 54 -23.84 5.45 -21.85
N LEU A 55 -23.28 6.00 -20.78
CA LEU A 55 -22.25 7.05 -20.84
C LEU A 55 -21.02 6.60 -21.65
N ARG A 56 -20.62 5.33 -21.49
CA ARG A 56 -19.53 4.72 -22.29
C ARG A 56 -19.92 4.46 -23.74
N LYS A 57 -21.17 4.09 -24.03
CA LYS A 57 -21.65 3.79 -25.39
C LYS A 57 -21.97 5.04 -26.19
N GLY A 58 -22.44 6.12 -25.55
CA GLY A 58 -22.68 7.43 -26.19
C GLY A 58 -21.44 7.99 -26.90
N ALA A 59 -20.25 7.57 -26.47
CA ALA A 59 -18.98 7.79 -27.15
C ALA A 59 -18.92 7.33 -28.62
N LYS A 60 -19.80 6.41 -29.04
CA LYS A 60 -19.85 5.86 -30.41
C LYS A 60 -20.75 6.68 -31.35
N ARG A 61 -21.48 7.67 -30.85
CA ARG A 61 -22.44 8.48 -31.63
C ARG A 61 -21.84 9.74 -32.27
N ASP A 62 -20.51 9.86 -32.31
CA ASP A 62 -19.77 10.95 -32.99
C ASP A 62 -20.11 12.37 -32.51
N GLU A 63 -20.46 12.53 -31.23
CA GLU A 63 -20.32 13.82 -30.54
C GLU A 63 -19.10 13.79 -29.61
N PRO A 64 -17.91 14.21 -30.08
CA PRO A 64 -16.70 14.34 -29.25
C PRO A 64 -16.92 15.12 -27.95
N GLY A 65 -17.92 16.01 -27.93
CA GLY A 65 -18.31 16.78 -26.75
C GLY A 65 -19.02 15.96 -25.68
N PHE A 66 -19.75 14.89 -26.02
CA PHE A 66 -20.55 14.13 -25.06
C PHE A 66 -19.69 13.45 -23.99
N ILE A 67 -18.60 12.79 -24.41
CA ILE A 67 -17.69 12.12 -23.47
C ILE A 67 -17.01 13.13 -22.54
N ASP A 68 -16.51 14.22 -23.12
CA ASP A 68 -15.86 15.27 -22.36
C ASP A 68 -16.82 15.95 -21.38
N ALA A 69 -18.10 16.11 -21.76
CA ALA A 69 -19.12 16.73 -20.93
C ALA A 69 -19.42 15.88 -19.68
N TRP A 70 -19.77 14.60 -19.83
CA TRP A 70 -20.11 13.77 -18.66
C TRP A 70 -18.89 13.49 -17.79
N MET A 71 -17.71 13.27 -18.37
CA MET A 71 -16.47 13.13 -17.59
C MET A 71 -16.14 14.43 -16.86
N GLY A 72 -16.36 15.57 -17.50
CA GLY A 72 -16.22 16.89 -16.90
C GLY A 72 -17.15 17.09 -15.70
N VAL A 73 -18.41 16.68 -15.78
CA VAL A 73 -19.36 16.72 -14.65
C VAL A 73 -18.83 15.92 -13.46
N LEU A 74 -18.38 14.69 -13.69
CA LEU A 74 -17.83 13.85 -12.62
C LEU A 74 -16.56 14.46 -12.03
N LEU A 75 -15.64 14.94 -12.85
CA LEU A 75 -14.41 15.56 -12.36
C LEU A 75 -14.64 16.84 -11.57
N HIS A 76 -15.64 17.65 -11.91
CA HIS A 76 -16.02 18.80 -11.08
C HIS A 76 -16.47 18.35 -9.69
N ARG A 77 -17.23 17.25 -9.60
CA ARG A 77 -17.64 16.66 -8.32
C ARG A 77 -16.44 16.10 -7.55
N VAL A 78 -15.53 15.41 -8.22
CA VAL A 78 -14.28 14.92 -7.61
C VAL A 78 -13.45 16.07 -7.06
N SER A 79 -13.34 17.18 -7.80
CA SER A 79 -12.56 18.35 -7.38
C SER A 79 -13.18 19.15 -6.21
N ALA A 80 -14.45 18.88 -5.87
CA ALA A 80 -15.16 19.61 -4.83
C ALA A 80 -14.79 19.17 -3.39
N GLY A 81 -13.98 18.10 -3.21
CA GLY A 81 -13.42 17.69 -1.93
C GLY A 81 -13.58 16.19 -1.61
N ASP A 82 -13.59 15.84 -0.32
CA ASP A 82 -13.59 14.44 0.16
C ASP A 82 -14.97 13.94 0.62
N GLY A 83 -16.03 14.47 0.00
CA GLY A 83 -17.41 14.07 0.31
C GLY A 83 -17.84 12.77 -0.38
N ARG A 84 -18.97 12.19 0.08
CA ARG A 84 -19.58 11.00 -0.54
C ARG A 84 -19.84 11.16 -2.04
N ASP A 85 -20.23 12.36 -2.47
CA ASP A 85 -20.47 12.67 -3.89
C ASP A 85 -19.18 12.65 -4.71
N ALA A 86 -18.08 13.15 -4.15
CA ALA A 86 -16.77 13.13 -4.80
C ALA A 86 -16.23 11.71 -4.92
N GLU A 87 -16.41 10.89 -3.88
CA GLU A 87 -16.03 9.48 -3.89
C GLU A 87 -16.85 8.69 -4.92
N LEU A 88 -18.17 8.85 -4.92
CA LEU A 88 -19.05 8.22 -5.90
C LEU A 88 -18.70 8.65 -7.34
N ALA A 89 -18.44 9.94 -7.57
CA ALA A 89 -18.04 10.43 -8.88
C ALA A 89 -16.69 9.86 -9.34
N ALA A 90 -15.70 9.79 -8.44
CA ALA A 90 -14.40 9.17 -8.72
C ALA A 90 -14.58 7.71 -9.11
N ARG A 91 -15.39 6.97 -8.35
CA ARG A 91 -15.62 5.55 -8.57
C ARG A 91 -16.31 5.24 -9.89
N VAL A 92 -17.31 6.05 -10.27
CA VAL A 92 -17.97 5.95 -11.59
C VAL A 92 -16.97 6.25 -12.72
N LEU A 93 -16.11 7.26 -12.56
CA LEU A 93 -15.12 7.61 -13.57
C LEU A 93 -14.04 6.53 -13.73
N VAL A 94 -13.55 5.98 -12.62
CA VAL A 94 -12.62 4.84 -12.60
C VAL A 94 -13.25 3.64 -13.33
N GLN A 95 -14.49 3.29 -13.00
CA GLN A 95 -15.18 2.18 -13.67
C GLN A 95 -15.34 2.44 -15.18
N ALA A 96 -15.66 3.67 -15.56
CA ALA A 96 -15.80 4.03 -16.97
C ALA A 96 -14.47 3.98 -17.74
N MET A 97 -13.36 4.31 -17.07
CA MET A 97 -11.99 4.26 -17.62
C MET A 97 -11.33 2.88 -17.54
N LEU A 98 -11.86 1.94 -16.76
CA LEU A 98 -11.29 0.61 -16.54
C LEU A 98 -10.96 -0.15 -17.85
N PRO A 99 -11.78 -0.16 -18.91
CA PRO A 99 -11.44 -0.81 -20.18
C PRO A 99 -10.22 -0.20 -20.88
N HIS A 100 -9.90 1.07 -20.62
CA HIS A 100 -8.68 1.70 -21.10
C HIS A 100 -7.49 1.32 -20.22
N ALA A 101 -7.66 1.31 -18.89
CA ALA A 101 -6.63 0.83 -17.96
C ALA A 101 -6.23 -0.63 -18.27
N CYS A 102 -7.17 -1.54 -18.53
CA CYS A 102 -6.88 -2.91 -18.96
C CYS A 102 -6.14 -2.98 -20.32
N ARG A 103 -6.28 -1.97 -21.19
CA ARG A 103 -5.49 -1.88 -22.43
C ARG A 103 -4.06 -1.40 -22.16
N VAL A 104 -3.90 -0.42 -21.27
CA VAL A 104 -2.59 0.05 -20.81
C VAL A 104 -1.83 -1.09 -20.12
N LEU A 105 -2.47 -1.79 -19.18
CA LEU A 105 -1.93 -2.95 -18.48
C LEU A 105 -1.36 -3.98 -19.47
N ARG A 106 -2.18 -4.44 -20.43
CA ARG A 106 -1.75 -5.41 -21.44
C ARG A 106 -0.58 -4.94 -22.32
N GLY A 107 -0.45 -3.63 -22.53
CA GLY A 107 0.67 -3.06 -23.27
C GLY A 107 1.94 -2.83 -22.44
N CYS A 108 1.82 -2.89 -21.11
CA CYS A 108 2.93 -2.64 -20.18
C CYS A 108 3.59 -3.93 -19.68
N VAL A 109 2.83 -5.01 -19.51
CA VAL A 109 3.35 -6.31 -19.04
C VAL A 109 4.41 -6.82 -20.01
N ARG A 110 5.62 -7.04 -19.49
CA ARG A 110 6.74 -7.67 -20.21
C ARG A 110 6.94 -9.12 -19.77
N SER A 111 7.77 -9.84 -20.53
CA SER A 111 8.14 -11.22 -20.20
C SER A 111 8.86 -11.25 -18.85
N GLY A 112 8.33 -12.02 -17.89
CA GLY A 112 8.91 -12.22 -16.56
C GLY A 112 8.37 -11.29 -15.46
N GLU A 113 7.51 -10.33 -15.80
CA GLU A 113 6.82 -9.48 -14.81
C GLU A 113 5.54 -10.16 -14.32
N ASP A 114 5.20 -10.00 -13.03
CA ASP A 114 3.89 -10.36 -12.52
C ASP A 114 2.84 -9.37 -13.04
N VAL A 115 1.75 -9.91 -13.59
CA VAL A 115 0.64 -9.12 -14.11
C VAL A 115 -0.05 -8.34 -13.00
N GLU A 116 -0.10 -8.87 -11.78
CA GLU A 116 -0.81 -8.25 -10.67
C GLU A 116 -0.05 -7.02 -10.13
N ASP A 117 1.29 -7.07 -10.08
CA ASP A 117 2.13 -5.91 -9.72
C ASP A 117 1.95 -4.76 -10.72
N VAL A 118 1.97 -5.07 -12.02
CA VAL A 118 1.70 -4.06 -13.06
C VAL A 118 0.27 -3.55 -12.97
N ALA A 119 -0.71 -4.42 -12.64
CA ALA A 119 -2.10 -4.03 -12.42
C ALA A 119 -2.23 -3.06 -11.24
N GLN A 120 -1.53 -3.29 -10.14
CA GLN A 120 -1.50 -2.40 -8.98
C GLN A 120 -1.03 -1.00 -9.37
N VAL A 121 0.10 -0.90 -10.09
CA VAL A 121 0.63 0.40 -10.56
C VAL A 121 -0.38 1.11 -11.48
N VAL A 122 -1.00 0.38 -12.41
CA VAL A 122 -1.97 0.94 -13.36
C VAL A 122 -3.24 1.44 -12.66
N ILE A 123 -3.78 0.65 -11.73
CA ILE A 123 -5.00 1.00 -11.00
C ILE A 123 -4.76 2.14 -10.02
N ALA A 124 -3.65 2.12 -9.27
CA ALA A 124 -3.26 3.23 -8.40
C ALA A 124 -3.10 4.53 -9.21
N SER A 125 -2.39 4.46 -10.35
CA SER A 125 -2.22 5.61 -11.25
C SER A 125 -3.55 6.14 -11.77
N LEU A 126 -4.52 5.26 -12.08
CA LEU A 126 -5.85 5.66 -12.52
C LEU A 126 -6.60 6.44 -11.44
N TRP A 127 -6.60 5.93 -10.21
CA TRP A 127 -7.21 6.62 -9.07
C TRP A 127 -6.58 7.99 -8.85
N GLU A 128 -5.26 8.07 -8.85
CA GLU A 128 -4.55 9.34 -8.67
C GLU A 128 -4.86 10.34 -9.79
N VAL A 129 -4.90 9.90 -11.05
CA VAL A 129 -5.25 10.77 -12.18
C VAL A 129 -6.67 11.29 -12.04
N VAL A 130 -7.64 10.44 -11.70
CA VAL A 130 -9.02 10.85 -11.47
C VAL A 130 -9.13 11.90 -10.36
N ARG A 131 -8.39 11.71 -9.26
CA ARG A 131 -8.44 12.59 -8.08
C ARG A 131 -7.69 13.91 -8.27
N THR A 132 -6.67 13.94 -9.12
CA THR A 132 -5.78 15.11 -9.29
C THR A 132 -5.95 15.84 -10.61
N PHE A 133 -6.83 15.37 -11.50
CA PHE A 133 -7.01 16.00 -12.81
C PHE A 133 -7.47 17.47 -12.67
N PRO A 134 -6.76 18.44 -13.27
CA PRO A 134 -7.01 19.86 -13.05
C PRO A 134 -8.17 20.38 -13.91
N ILE A 135 -9.39 19.90 -13.70
CA ILE A 135 -10.56 20.18 -14.55
C ILE A 135 -10.85 21.68 -14.68
N ALA A 136 -10.67 22.47 -13.62
CA ALA A 136 -10.85 23.92 -13.63
C ALA A 136 -9.87 24.64 -14.59
N ARG A 137 -8.65 24.10 -14.78
CA ARG A 137 -7.64 24.66 -15.69
C ARG A 137 -7.71 24.04 -17.09
N ARG A 138 -8.27 22.83 -17.21
CA ARG A 138 -8.31 22.04 -18.46
C ARG A 138 -9.72 21.45 -18.71
N PRO A 139 -10.72 22.29 -19.03
CA PRO A 139 -12.11 21.84 -19.21
C PRO A 139 -12.41 21.21 -20.58
N ARG A 140 -11.45 21.16 -21.51
CA ARG A 140 -11.62 20.64 -22.87
C ARG A 140 -10.75 19.42 -23.11
N LYS A 141 -11.18 18.51 -23.99
CA LYS A 141 -10.44 17.27 -24.30
C LYS A 141 -10.20 16.41 -23.05
N VAL A 142 -11.15 16.42 -22.12
CA VAL A 142 -11.06 15.78 -20.81
C VAL A 142 -10.71 14.30 -20.96
N ALA A 143 -11.42 13.57 -21.83
CA ALA A 143 -11.20 12.15 -22.02
C ALA A 143 -9.83 11.84 -22.64
N ALA A 144 -9.34 12.68 -23.55
CA ALA A 144 -8.00 12.51 -24.11
C ALA A 144 -6.92 12.86 -23.08
N GLY A 145 -7.14 13.93 -22.30
CA GLY A 145 -6.27 14.37 -21.21
C GLY A 145 -6.11 13.29 -20.15
N LEU A 146 -7.22 12.74 -19.64
CA LEU A 146 -7.19 11.67 -18.64
C LEU A 146 -6.40 10.44 -19.11
N ARG A 147 -6.58 10.02 -20.37
CA ARG A 147 -5.85 8.88 -20.95
C ARG A 147 -4.36 9.16 -21.07
N LEU A 148 -4.00 10.37 -21.49
CA LEU A 148 -2.59 10.78 -21.61
C LEU A 148 -1.91 10.90 -20.24
N GLU A 149 -2.58 11.50 -19.27
CA GLU A 149 -2.08 11.61 -17.89
C GLU A 149 -1.91 10.22 -17.25
N LEU A 150 -2.88 9.31 -17.46
CA LEU A 150 -2.76 7.91 -17.04
C LEU A 150 -1.52 7.25 -17.66
N TRP A 151 -1.36 7.35 -18.98
CA TRP A 151 -0.20 6.78 -19.66
C TRP A 151 1.13 7.34 -19.14
N HIS A 152 1.22 8.67 -18.99
CA HIS A 152 2.44 9.31 -18.49
C HIS A 152 2.77 8.90 -17.06
N ARG A 153 1.76 8.81 -16.19
CA ARG A 153 1.96 8.37 -14.81
C ARG A 153 2.38 6.90 -14.77
N VAL A 154 1.65 6.00 -15.43
CA VAL A 154 1.99 4.57 -15.50
C VAL A 154 3.40 4.37 -16.06
N SER A 155 3.73 5.01 -17.18
CA SER A 155 5.06 4.88 -17.79
C SER A 155 6.18 5.36 -16.86
N ARG A 156 5.93 6.40 -16.06
CA ARG A 156 6.91 6.92 -15.10
C ARG A 156 7.03 6.02 -13.87
N GLU A 157 5.92 5.59 -13.28
CA GLU A 157 5.96 4.73 -12.10
C GLU A 157 6.50 3.34 -12.44
N LEU A 158 6.08 2.72 -13.55
CA LEU A 158 6.70 1.46 -13.99
C LEU A 158 8.20 1.62 -14.28
N ARG A 159 8.66 2.76 -14.79
CA ARG A 159 10.11 2.99 -14.95
C ARG A 159 10.83 3.12 -13.60
N ARG A 160 10.15 3.54 -12.53
CA ARG A 160 10.72 3.67 -11.19
C ARG A 160 10.73 2.32 -10.47
N GLU A 161 9.58 1.63 -10.46
CA GLU A 161 9.39 0.32 -9.84
C GLU A 161 10.19 -0.77 -10.55
N LEU A 162 10.17 -0.75 -11.88
CA LEU A 162 10.91 -1.67 -12.74
C LEU A 162 12.15 -1.00 -13.33
N ALA A 163 12.66 0.06 -12.66
CA ALA A 163 14.02 0.48 -12.91
C ALA A 163 14.89 -0.77 -12.74
N PRO A 164 15.80 -1.08 -13.69
CA PRO A 164 16.73 -2.18 -13.46
C PRO A 164 17.39 -1.92 -12.12
N SER A 165 17.10 -2.76 -11.12
CA SER A 165 17.94 -2.85 -9.93
C SER A 165 19.36 -3.01 -10.45
N GLU A 166 20.34 -2.39 -9.78
CA GLU A 166 21.74 -2.62 -10.13
C GLU A 166 21.94 -4.13 -10.29
N PRO A 167 22.52 -4.59 -11.42
CA PRO A 167 22.63 -6.01 -11.68
C PRO A 167 23.29 -6.65 -10.46
N LEU A 168 22.56 -7.58 -9.83
CA LEU A 168 23.06 -8.37 -8.72
C LEU A 168 24.44 -8.90 -9.12
N ASP A 169 25.45 -8.57 -8.34
CA ASP A 169 26.81 -9.05 -8.57
C ASP A 169 26.75 -10.58 -8.71
N GLY A 170 27.15 -11.10 -9.87
CA GLY A 170 27.07 -12.53 -10.16
C GLY A 170 27.85 -13.38 -9.17
N THR A 171 28.86 -12.81 -8.51
CA THR A 171 29.60 -13.48 -7.42
C THR A 171 28.77 -13.58 -6.15
N TRP A 172 27.98 -12.54 -5.82
CA TRP A 172 27.01 -12.55 -4.72
C TRP A 172 25.85 -13.50 -5.00
N ALA A 173 25.28 -13.45 -6.21
CA ALA A 173 24.18 -14.31 -6.59
C ALA A 173 24.54 -15.80 -6.55
N ALA A 174 25.77 -16.15 -6.94
CA ALA A 174 26.28 -17.52 -6.87
C ALA A 174 26.60 -18.00 -5.44
N ALA A 175 26.79 -17.08 -4.50
CA ALA A 175 27.04 -17.39 -3.09
C ALA A 175 25.75 -17.57 -2.27
N LEU A 176 24.59 -17.16 -2.81
CA LEU A 176 23.29 -17.37 -2.15
C LEU A 176 22.94 -18.87 -2.16
N PRO A 177 22.59 -19.47 -1.01
CA PRO A 177 22.13 -20.85 -0.95
C PRO A 177 20.84 -20.99 -1.76
N GLY A 178 20.84 -21.91 -2.74
CA GLY A 178 19.65 -22.18 -3.54
C GLY A 178 18.52 -22.77 -2.71
N GLY A 179 17.28 -22.33 -2.95
CA GLY A 179 16.08 -22.85 -2.27
C GLY A 179 15.62 -22.05 -1.05
N VAL A 180 16.30 -20.96 -0.71
CA VAL A 180 15.87 -19.98 0.30
C VAL A 180 15.51 -18.68 -0.42
N GLU A 181 14.42 -18.02 -0.04
CA GLU A 181 14.11 -16.70 -0.57
C GLU A 181 15.22 -15.72 -0.17
N PRO A 182 15.78 -14.92 -1.09
CA PRO A 182 16.88 -14.01 -0.76
C PRO A 182 16.56 -13.02 0.36
N ALA A 183 15.28 -12.64 0.53
CA ALA A 183 14.82 -11.82 1.64
C ALA A 183 15.06 -12.51 2.99
N ASP A 184 14.63 -13.76 3.13
CA ASP A 184 14.79 -14.56 4.35
C ASP A 184 16.26 -14.76 4.72
N ALA A 185 17.13 -14.90 3.72
CA ALA A 185 18.57 -15.07 3.93
C ALA A 185 19.27 -13.77 4.39
N VAL A 186 18.74 -12.60 4.01
CA VAL A 186 19.34 -11.30 4.27
C VAL A 186 18.76 -10.62 5.52
N GLU A 187 17.51 -10.94 5.89
CA GLU A 187 16.82 -10.34 7.03
C GLU A 187 17.60 -10.48 8.35
N PRO A 188 18.11 -11.67 8.74
CA PRO A 188 18.95 -11.81 9.94
C PRO A 188 20.23 -10.96 9.90
N VAL A 189 20.82 -10.78 8.71
CA VAL A 189 22.05 -9.99 8.52
C VAL A 189 21.76 -8.50 8.69
N LEU A 190 20.66 -8.00 8.12
CA LEU A 190 20.25 -6.61 8.27
C LEU A 190 19.85 -6.30 9.72
N LEU A 191 19.15 -7.22 10.36
CA LEU A 191 18.77 -7.10 11.76
C LEU A 191 19.99 -7.08 12.68
N ALA A 192 21.01 -7.90 12.41
CA ALA A 192 22.27 -7.88 13.16
C ALA A 192 22.97 -6.51 13.06
N ARG A 193 23.02 -5.92 11.86
CA ARG A 193 23.59 -4.58 11.64
C ARG A 193 22.80 -3.49 12.37
N ALA A 194 21.47 -3.56 12.33
CA ALA A 194 20.62 -2.61 13.04
C ALA A 194 20.79 -2.73 14.56
N ALA A 195 20.88 -3.96 15.08
CA ALA A 195 21.17 -4.21 16.49
C ALA A 195 22.56 -3.68 16.91
N GLU A 196 23.59 -3.86 16.08
CA GLU A 196 24.91 -3.30 16.31
C GLU A 196 24.88 -1.76 16.36
N ALA A 197 24.23 -1.12 15.38
CA ALA A 197 24.05 0.33 15.33
C ALA A 197 23.28 0.86 16.56
N ALA A 198 22.34 0.08 17.08
CA ALA A 198 21.55 0.40 18.27
C ALA A 198 22.29 0.10 19.61
N GLY A 199 23.50 -0.46 19.57
CA GLY A 199 24.27 -0.80 20.78
C GLY A 199 23.82 -2.10 21.47
N LEU A 200 23.24 -3.03 20.72
CA LEU A 200 22.74 -4.33 21.19
C LEU A 200 23.66 -5.49 20.75
N GLN A 201 24.98 -5.33 20.82
CA GLN A 201 25.96 -6.31 20.30
C GLN A 201 25.82 -7.70 20.94
N THR A 202 25.41 -7.77 22.21
CA THR A 202 25.18 -9.04 22.93
C THR A 202 23.89 -9.75 22.49
N ALA A 203 22.95 -9.02 21.88
CA ALA A 203 21.69 -9.56 21.39
C ALA A 203 21.80 -10.15 19.97
N ALA A 204 22.77 -9.66 19.19
CA ALA A 204 23.08 -10.10 17.84
C ALA A 204 24.47 -10.76 17.76
N SER A 205 24.77 -11.66 18.71
CA SER A 205 26.07 -12.34 18.82
C SER A 205 26.43 -13.21 17.61
N ALA A 206 25.42 -13.75 16.93
CA ALA A 206 25.55 -14.49 15.67
C ALA A 206 24.28 -14.31 14.83
N VAL A 207 24.43 -14.25 13.50
CA VAL A 207 23.34 -14.02 12.54
C VAL A 207 22.35 -15.19 12.55
N GLU A 208 22.86 -16.42 12.68
CA GLU A 208 22.08 -17.65 12.74
C GLU A 208 21.16 -17.71 13.97
N GLU A 209 21.52 -17.02 15.05
CA GLU A 209 20.69 -16.95 16.26
C GLU A 209 19.60 -15.86 16.17
N LEU A 210 19.51 -15.12 15.07
CA LEU A 210 18.45 -14.12 14.83
C LEU A 210 17.30 -14.68 13.99
N GLU A 211 17.28 -15.98 13.73
CA GLU A 211 16.13 -16.63 13.10
C GLU A 211 14.95 -16.78 14.10
N GLY A 212 13.73 -16.67 13.58
CA GLY A 212 12.49 -16.88 14.33
C GLY A 212 12.27 -15.89 15.50
N ALA A 213 11.75 -16.39 16.62
CA ALA A 213 11.28 -15.56 17.74
C ALA A 213 12.36 -14.66 18.37
N ARG A 214 13.65 -15.04 18.25
CA ARG A 214 14.75 -14.20 18.74
C ARG A 214 14.98 -13.00 17.82
N GLY A 215 14.88 -13.20 16.50
CA GLY A 215 14.86 -12.13 15.52
C GLY A 215 13.72 -11.14 15.78
N GLU A 216 12.50 -11.65 15.94
CA GLU A 216 11.33 -10.80 16.25
C GLU A 216 11.54 -9.96 17.52
N MET A 217 12.09 -10.57 18.58
CA MET A 217 12.42 -9.85 19.81
C MET A 217 13.47 -8.75 19.59
N VAL A 218 14.53 -9.04 18.83
CA VAL A 218 15.57 -8.04 18.53
C VAL A 218 15.01 -6.92 17.65
N ALA A 219 14.18 -7.24 16.65
CA ALA A 219 13.51 -6.26 15.80
C ALA A 219 12.63 -5.31 16.62
N LEU A 220 11.84 -5.85 17.55
CA LEU A 220 11.04 -5.05 18.50
C LEU A 220 11.92 -4.13 19.36
N LEU A 221 13.08 -4.60 19.84
CA LEU A 221 13.96 -3.79 20.67
C LEU A 221 14.68 -2.70 19.88
N VAL A 222 15.12 -2.98 18.65
CA VAL A 222 15.68 -1.97 17.73
C VAL A 222 14.62 -0.88 17.47
N TRP A 223 13.41 -1.27 17.09
CA TRP A 223 12.27 -0.36 16.90
C TRP A 223 12.01 0.50 18.15
N ALA A 224 12.07 -0.09 19.34
CA ALA A 224 11.82 0.62 20.59
C ALA A 224 12.93 1.61 20.96
N LEU A 225 14.16 1.38 20.50
CA LEU A 225 15.28 2.31 20.66
C LEU A 225 15.17 3.47 19.66
N GLU A 226 14.83 3.19 18.39
CA GLU A 226 14.63 4.20 17.36
C GLU A 226 13.49 5.18 17.69
N ARG A 227 12.42 4.68 18.32
CA ARG A 227 11.28 5.49 18.80
C ARG A 227 11.45 6.03 20.22
N GLU A 228 12.63 5.86 20.81
CA GLU A 228 12.96 6.31 22.18
C GLU A 228 12.00 5.79 23.28
N VAL A 229 11.29 4.68 23.01
CA VAL A 229 10.42 4.00 23.99
C VAL A 229 11.27 3.38 25.10
N LEU A 230 12.44 2.87 24.72
CA LEU A 230 13.46 2.34 25.62
C LEU A 230 14.77 3.11 25.49
N THR A 231 15.57 3.04 26.55
CA THR A 231 16.98 3.41 26.52
C THR A 231 17.82 2.18 26.20
N THR A 232 19.01 2.36 25.61
CA THR A 232 19.95 1.25 25.30
C THR A 232 20.20 0.36 26.52
N GLU A 233 20.44 0.93 27.71
CA GLU A 233 20.66 0.15 28.95
C GLU A 233 19.45 -0.75 29.31
N ALA A 234 18.23 -0.29 29.04
CA ALA A 234 17.01 -1.04 29.32
C ALA A 234 16.80 -2.17 28.31
N ALA A 235 17.10 -1.92 27.03
CA ALA A 235 17.04 -2.92 25.97
C ALA A 235 18.10 -4.01 26.16
N SER A 236 19.37 -3.65 26.41
CA SER A 236 20.44 -4.61 26.72
C SER A 236 20.10 -5.44 27.97
N GLY A 237 19.51 -4.81 28.99
CA GLY A 237 19.07 -5.50 30.21
C GLY A 237 17.94 -6.53 30.00
N ILE A 238 17.12 -6.36 28.94
CA ILE A 238 16.13 -7.36 28.52
C ILE A 238 16.85 -8.49 27.79
N CYS A 239 17.69 -8.19 26.79
CA CYS A 239 18.45 -9.18 26.03
C CYS A 239 19.27 -10.10 26.94
N ASP A 240 20.01 -9.51 27.89
CA ASP A 240 20.86 -10.25 28.82
C ASP A 240 20.10 -11.20 29.74
N HIS A 241 18.82 -10.93 30.01
CA HIS A 241 18.01 -11.76 30.89
C HIS A 241 17.36 -12.93 30.15
N TYR A 242 16.96 -12.71 28.90
CA TYR A 242 16.25 -13.72 28.09
C TYR A 242 17.17 -14.53 27.18
N ARG A 243 18.46 -14.19 27.09
CA ARG A 243 19.44 -15.03 26.40
C ARG A 243 19.62 -16.39 27.11
N GLU A 244 19.91 -17.41 26.31
CA GLU A 244 20.27 -18.72 26.86
C GLU A 244 21.56 -18.61 27.69
N GLY A 245 21.60 -19.30 28.84
CA GLY A 245 22.70 -19.20 29.80
C GLY A 245 22.83 -17.83 30.48
N ALA A 246 21.76 -17.03 30.54
CA ALA A 246 21.76 -15.77 31.28
C ALA A 246 22.11 -15.98 32.76
N PRO A 247 23.00 -15.15 33.35
CA PRO A 247 23.29 -15.21 34.77
C PRO A 247 22.03 -14.91 35.58
N GLN A 248 21.87 -15.61 36.71
CA GLN A 248 20.77 -15.33 37.64
C GLN A 248 20.80 -13.85 38.08
N ASP A 249 19.62 -13.27 38.38
CA ASP A 249 19.46 -11.86 38.77
C ASP A 249 20.49 -11.42 39.84
N ALA A 250 20.88 -12.31 40.76
CA ALA A 250 21.89 -12.05 41.80
C ALA A 250 23.29 -11.81 41.23
N ALA A 251 23.75 -12.67 40.32
CA ALA A 251 25.05 -12.54 39.68
C ALA A 251 25.09 -11.33 38.74
N ALA A 252 24.03 -11.13 37.95
CA ALA A 252 23.90 -9.99 37.04
C ALA A 252 23.88 -8.64 37.78
N ALA A 253 23.28 -8.60 38.97
CA ALA A 253 23.22 -7.41 39.81
C ALA A 253 24.57 -7.09 40.45
N SER A 254 25.32 -8.12 40.87
CA SER A 254 26.69 -7.97 41.40
C SER A 254 27.63 -7.32 40.39
N THR A 255 27.64 -7.79 39.13
CA THR A 255 28.45 -7.21 38.05
C THR A 255 28.11 -5.75 37.75
N ARG A 256 26.85 -5.35 37.98
CA ARG A 256 26.35 -3.98 37.73
C ARG A 256 26.39 -3.08 38.96
N GLY A 257 26.84 -3.57 40.11
CA GLY A 257 26.87 -2.80 41.36
C GLY A 257 25.48 -2.36 41.86
N VAL A 258 24.41 -3.10 41.52
CA VAL A 258 23.02 -2.79 41.91
C VAL A 258 22.42 -3.93 42.73
N SER A 259 21.29 -3.68 43.39
CA SER A 259 20.56 -4.76 44.07
C SER A 259 19.78 -5.63 43.07
N PRO A 260 19.63 -6.96 43.31
CA PRO A 260 18.86 -7.84 42.44
C PRO A 260 17.39 -7.39 42.27
N VAL A 261 16.81 -6.83 43.34
CA VAL A 261 15.44 -6.28 43.32
C VAL A 261 15.35 -5.05 42.42
N ALA A 262 16.34 -4.16 42.47
CA ALA A 262 16.37 -2.97 41.62
C ALA A 262 16.51 -3.36 40.14
N LEU A 263 17.36 -4.35 39.82
CA LEU A 263 17.52 -4.88 38.47
C LEU A 263 16.18 -5.45 37.94
N ARG A 264 15.51 -6.30 38.72
CA ARG A 264 14.19 -6.86 38.38
C ARG A 264 13.15 -5.76 38.15
N ARG A 265 13.09 -4.74 39.02
CA ARG A 265 12.16 -3.61 38.88
C ARG A 265 12.45 -2.75 37.64
N ARG A 266 13.71 -2.52 37.30
CA ARG A 266 14.10 -1.82 36.07
C ARG A 266 13.64 -2.60 34.83
N ARG A 267 13.92 -3.90 34.77
CA ARG A 267 13.47 -4.79 33.69
C ARG A 267 11.95 -4.83 33.57
N SER A 268 11.23 -5.02 34.68
CA SER A 268 9.77 -5.05 34.68
C SER A 268 9.15 -3.76 34.15
N ARG A 269 9.71 -2.59 34.50
CA ARG A 269 9.27 -1.30 33.94
C ARG A 269 9.56 -1.17 32.45
N ALA A 270 10.72 -1.65 31.99
CA ALA A 270 11.05 -1.67 30.57
C ALA A 270 10.06 -2.54 29.77
N VAL A 271 9.75 -3.76 30.26
CA VAL A 271 8.74 -4.64 29.66
C VAL A 271 7.35 -4.02 29.69
N ALA A 272 6.98 -3.32 30.77
CA ALA A 272 5.70 -2.61 30.85
C ALA A 272 5.59 -1.48 29.81
N ARG A 273 6.67 -0.72 29.58
CA ARG A 273 6.72 0.31 28.52
C ARG A 273 6.58 -0.31 27.13
N LEU A 274 7.27 -1.43 26.86
CA LEU A 274 7.11 -2.17 25.61
C LEU A 274 5.67 -2.63 25.40
N ARG A 275 5.02 -3.19 26.43
CA ARG A 275 3.61 -3.60 26.33
C ARG A 275 2.66 -2.45 26.01
N GLN A 276 2.93 -1.25 26.55
CA GLN A 276 2.12 -0.07 26.24
C GLN A 276 2.32 0.41 24.79
N ALA A 277 3.53 0.24 24.26
CA ALA A 277 3.88 0.63 22.89
C ALA A 277 3.61 -0.46 21.84
N ALA A 278 3.34 -1.69 22.25
CA ALA A 278 3.14 -2.84 21.36
C ALA A 278 2.11 -2.62 20.23
N PRO A 279 0.96 -1.94 20.44
CA PRO A 279 0.03 -1.65 19.34
C PRO A 279 0.68 -0.83 18.20
N GLN A 280 1.57 0.11 18.53
CA GLN A 280 2.26 0.94 17.53
C GLN A 280 3.31 0.16 16.74
N TRP A 281 3.86 -0.91 17.33
CA TRP A 281 4.76 -1.82 16.63
C TRP A 281 3.98 -2.68 15.64
N VAL A 282 2.81 -3.20 16.02
CA VAL A 282 1.95 -4.00 15.14
C VAL A 282 1.40 -3.18 13.96
N GLU A 283 1.19 -1.88 14.13
CA GLU A 283 0.83 -0.99 13.00
C GLU A 283 2.01 -0.66 12.07
N ALA A 284 3.24 -0.84 12.55
CA ALA A 284 4.47 -0.49 11.83
C ALA A 284 5.20 -1.71 11.22
N ALA A 285 4.83 -2.93 11.63
CA ALA A 285 5.34 -4.21 11.15
C ALA A 285 4.34 -4.84 10.18
#